data_AF-A0A7C2QBA1-F1
#
_entry.id   AF-A0A7C2QBA1-F1
#
_cell.length_a   1.000
_cell.length_b   1.000
_cell.length_c   1.000
_cell.angle_alpha   90.00
_cell.angle_beta   90.00
_cell.angle_gamma   90.00
#
_symmetry.space_group_name_H-M   'P 1'
#
loop_
_entity.id
_entity.type
_entity.pdbx_description
1 polymer ?
#
loop_
_entity_poly.entity_id
_entity_poly.type
_entity_poly.pdbx_seq_one_letter_code
_entity_poly.pdbx_strand_id
1 'polypeptide(L)'
;MELKVRVEGKVTIRVLERGKVVKEVGAKNAVSRFFALSLANAMRGTSASYLFYYPWKVQLFNSAGALITELTSPSISGLQATWTDTSTQAYTVASVKIIGANAYSELQNEIARATNLNVSKAADQTLQIVWSVSISGPLWQLALQIIQDCFRQGYSTKGSANRILIRDPNGNALASIALSADYPVSDATASYAYCRVQGTYTPSTQQTVRYIDGAYFDGTATTILWSYQLSSDVTLQANTTYTFRTEIQFPFDYVP
;
A
#
# COMPACT_ATOMS: atom_id res chain seq x y z
N MET A 1 20.14 9.97 0.88
CA MET A 1 19.62 8.96 -0.06
C MET A 1 18.19 8.65 0.33
N GLU A 2 17.29 8.47 -0.63
CA GLU A 2 15.86 8.25 -0.39
C GLU A 2 15.45 6.86 -0.88
N LEU A 3 14.76 6.10 -0.04
CA LEU A 3 14.30 4.74 -0.31
C LEU A 3 12.80 4.71 -0.52
N LYS A 4 12.37 4.50 -1.77
CA LYS A 4 10.96 4.55 -2.19
C LYS A 4 10.39 3.17 -2.50
N VAL A 5 9.41 2.70 -1.73
CA VAL A 5 8.47 1.66 -2.19
C VAL A 5 7.37 2.35 -2.99
N ARG A 6 6.90 1.72 -4.07
CA ARG A 6 5.71 2.12 -4.84
C ARG A 6 4.68 1.01 -4.80
N VAL A 7 3.42 1.36 -4.53
CA VAL A 7 2.27 0.46 -4.61
C VAL A 7 1.35 0.94 -5.72
N GLU A 8 0.98 0.04 -6.63
CA GLU A 8 0.09 0.32 -7.75
C GLU A 8 -1.06 -0.68 -7.75
N GLY A 9 -2.28 -0.16 -7.70
CA GLY A 9 -3.52 -0.94 -7.86
C GLY A 9 -3.97 -0.91 -9.31
N LYS A 10 -4.45 -2.04 -9.81
CA LYS A 10 -5.08 -2.16 -11.12
C LYS A 10 -6.48 -2.72 -10.93
N VAL A 11 -7.49 -2.03 -11.45
CA VAL A 11 -8.84 -2.58 -11.58
C VAL A 11 -9.07 -2.95 -13.04
N THR A 12 -9.57 -4.16 -13.26
CA THR A 12 -9.90 -4.70 -14.59
C THR A 12 -11.33 -5.19 -14.57
N ILE A 13 -12.15 -4.74 -15.52
CA ILE A 13 -13.48 -5.30 -15.80
C ILE A 13 -13.38 -6.20 -17.03
N ARG A 14 -13.84 -7.44 -16.89
CA ARG A 14 -13.95 -8.42 -17.96
C ARG A 14 -15.40 -8.78 -18.18
N VAL A 15 -15.82 -8.84 -19.43
CA VAL A 15 -17.09 -9.44 -19.84
C VAL A 15 -16.77 -10.81 -20.41
N LEU A 16 -17.46 -11.83 -19.92
CA LEU A 16 -17.28 -13.21 -20.35
C LEU A 16 -18.55 -13.71 -21.04
N GLU A 17 -18.37 -14.38 -22.18
CA GLU A 17 -19.40 -15.11 -22.88
C GLU A 17 -19.00 -16.58 -22.94
N ARG A 18 -19.84 -17.47 -22.39
CA ARG A 18 -19.56 -18.92 -22.28
C ARG A 18 -18.16 -19.22 -21.69
N GLY A 19 -17.76 -18.42 -20.70
CA GLY A 19 -16.48 -18.55 -20.00
C GLY A 19 -15.26 -17.93 -20.71
N LYS A 20 -15.42 -17.35 -21.91
CA LYS A 20 -14.33 -16.66 -22.63
C LYS A 20 -14.45 -15.15 -22.47
N VAL A 21 -13.32 -14.47 -22.25
CA VAL A 21 -13.28 -13.00 -22.17
C VAL A 21 -13.53 -12.42 -23.56
N VAL A 22 -14.62 -11.67 -23.71
CA VAL A 22 -15.02 -10.99 -24.97
C VAL A 22 -14.75 -9.48 -24.93
N LYS A 23 -14.63 -8.89 -23.75
CA LYS A 23 -14.20 -7.49 -23.55
C LYS A 23 -13.42 -7.38 -22.26
N GLU A 24 -12.31 -6.64 -22.28
CA GLU A 24 -11.52 -6.31 -21.10
C GLU A 24 -11.15 -4.83 -21.12
N VAL A 25 -11.40 -4.13 -20.02
CA VAL A 25 -10.97 -2.74 -19.80
C VAL A 25 -10.35 -2.64 -18.42
N GLY A 26 -9.25 -1.91 -18.28
CA GLY A 26 -8.62 -1.71 -16.98
C GLY A 26 -8.08 -0.31 -16.78
N ALA A 27 -8.02 0.07 -15.51
CA ALA A 27 -7.40 1.30 -15.02
C ALA A 27 -6.27 0.96 -14.05
N LYS A 28 -5.14 1.65 -14.18
CA LYS A 28 -4.00 1.59 -13.25
C LYS A 28 -4.15 2.66 -12.16
N ASN A 29 -3.25 2.63 -11.17
CA ASN A 29 -3.25 3.52 -10.00
C ASN A 29 -4.60 3.59 -9.26
N ALA A 30 -5.38 2.51 -9.34
CA ALA A 30 -6.66 2.38 -8.68
C ALA A 30 -6.44 1.98 -7.22
N VAL A 31 -5.83 2.87 -6.46
CA VAL A 31 -5.62 2.79 -5.01
C VAL A 31 -6.18 4.06 -4.41
N SER A 32 -6.97 3.96 -3.35
CA SER A 32 -7.47 5.14 -2.66
C SER A 32 -6.40 5.74 -1.74
N ARG A 33 -6.55 7.02 -1.43
CA ARG A 33 -5.73 7.66 -0.38
C ARG A 33 -5.83 6.96 0.97
N PHE A 34 -6.98 6.39 1.30
CA PHE A 34 -7.20 5.77 2.62
C PHE A 34 -6.49 4.43 2.71
N PHE A 35 -6.51 3.62 1.66
CA PHE A 35 -5.70 2.40 1.61
C PHE A 35 -4.20 2.71 1.68
N ALA A 36 -3.77 3.72 0.93
CA ALA A 36 -2.41 4.21 0.93
C ALA A 36 -1.96 4.72 2.33
N LEU A 37 -2.81 5.48 3.01
CA LEU A 37 -2.57 5.96 4.38
C LEU A 37 -2.58 4.82 5.40
N SER A 38 -3.50 3.86 5.27
CA SER A 38 -3.49 2.65 6.10
C SER A 38 -2.20 1.87 5.92
N LEU A 39 -1.69 1.74 4.67
CA LEU A 39 -0.36 1.16 4.37
C LEU A 39 0.79 1.92 5.01
N ALA A 40 0.76 3.25 4.90
CA ALA A 40 1.72 4.09 5.58
C ALA A 40 1.72 3.85 7.10
N ASN A 41 0.54 3.82 7.72
CA ASN A 41 0.37 3.64 9.16
C ASN A 41 0.75 2.23 9.64
N ALA A 42 0.45 1.19 8.87
CA ALA A 42 0.83 -0.17 9.22
C ALA A 42 2.34 -0.37 9.20
N MET A 43 3.05 0.20 8.21
CA MET A 43 4.52 0.20 8.17
C MET A 43 5.16 1.09 9.24
N ARG A 44 4.35 1.92 9.90
CA ARG A 44 4.71 2.65 11.12
C ARG A 44 4.24 1.98 12.39
N GLY A 45 3.68 0.76 12.29
CA GLY A 45 3.15 -0.05 13.39
C GLY A 45 2.37 0.71 14.44
N THR A 46 1.61 1.72 14.00
CA THR A 46 0.60 2.33 14.85
C THR A 46 -0.51 1.30 15.03
N SER A 47 -0.57 0.68 16.21
CA SER A 47 -1.69 -0.18 16.57
C SER A 47 -2.93 0.68 16.84
N ALA A 48 -3.98 0.46 16.06
CA ALA A 48 -5.40 0.56 16.45
C ALA A 48 -6.34 1.61 15.79
N SER A 49 -5.91 2.67 15.08
CA SER A 49 -6.89 3.71 14.68
C SER A 49 -7.34 3.73 13.21
N TYR A 50 -6.55 3.16 12.29
CA TYR A 50 -6.90 3.11 10.85
C TYR A 50 -6.72 1.67 10.38
N LEU A 51 -7.77 0.88 10.59
CA LEU A 51 -7.81 -0.54 10.28
C LEU A 51 -7.44 -0.76 8.82
N PHE A 52 -6.53 -1.69 8.58
CA PHE A 52 -6.17 -2.08 7.23
C PHE A 52 -7.35 -2.81 6.59
N TYR A 53 -7.83 -2.26 5.49
CA TYR A 53 -9.03 -2.69 4.82
C TYR A 53 -8.71 -3.85 3.86
N TYR A 54 -9.12 -5.07 4.17
CA TYR A 54 -9.12 -6.15 3.18
C TYR A 54 -10.32 -5.98 2.24
N PRO A 55 -10.19 -6.27 0.93
CA PRO A 55 -11.29 -6.12 -0.03
C PRO A 55 -12.53 -6.92 0.38
N TRP A 56 -13.69 -6.26 0.45
CA TRP A 56 -14.95 -6.85 0.91
C TRP A 56 -16.06 -6.80 -0.14
N LYS A 57 -16.35 -5.62 -0.68
CA LYS A 57 -17.36 -5.45 -1.72
C LYS A 57 -16.88 -4.53 -2.83
N VAL A 58 -17.43 -4.70 -4.02
CA VAL A 58 -17.28 -3.75 -5.13
C VAL A 58 -18.66 -3.17 -5.48
N GLN A 59 -18.72 -1.85 -5.57
CA GLN A 59 -19.88 -1.09 -5.99
C GLN A 59 -19.69 -0.67 -7.45
N LEU A 60 -20.69 -0.93 -8.30
CA LEU A 60 -20.66 -0.61 -9.73
C LEU A 60 -21.58 0.59 -10.01
N PHE A 61 -21.08 1.59 -10.73
CA PHE A 61 -21.83 2.81 -11.00
C PHE A 61 -21.96 3.08 -12.50
N ASN A 62 -23.08 3.69 -12.89
CA ASN A 62 -23.31 4.14 -14.27
C ASN A 62 -22.66 5.52 -14.52
N SER A 63 -22.81 6.05 -15.74
CA SER A 63 -22.23 7.35 -16.14
C SER A 63 -22.83 8.55 -15.40
N ALA A 64 -24.04 8.42 -14.85
CA ALA A 64 -24.65 9.44 -14.01
C ALA A 64 -24.16 9.37 -12.54
N GLY A 65 -23.26 8.43 -12.22
CA GLY A 65 -22.77 8.21 -10.85
C GLY A 65 -23.78 7.49 -9.94
N ALA A 66 -24.87 6.96 -10.49
CA ALA A 66 -25.83 6.17 -9.71
C ALA A 66 -25.33 4.73 -9.53
N LEU A 67 -25.53 4.19 -8.33
CA LEU A 67 -25.21 2.80 -8.01
C LEU A 67 -26.11 1.87 -8.83
N ILE A 68 -25.49 0.94 -9.55
CA ILE A 68 -26.18 -0.11 -10.31
C ILE A 68 -26.40 -1.32 -9.41
N THR A 69 -25.31 -1.83 -8.83
CA THR A 69 -25.31 -3.03 -8.00
C THR A 69 -24.04 -3.09 -7.15
N GLU A 70 -24.05 -3.98 -6.16
CA GLU A 70 -22.90 -4.32 -5.33
C GLU A 70 -22.61 -5.82 -5.43
N LEU A 71 -21.33 -6.18 -5.52
CA LEU A 71 -20.89 -7.57 -5.43
C LEU A 71 -20.07 -7.74 -4.15
N THR A 72 -20.45 -8.70 -3.33
CA THR A 72 -19.77 -9.03 -2.07
C THR A 72 -18.98 -10.32 -2.22
N SER A 73 -18.20 -10.67 -1.18
CA SER A 73 -17.56 -11.98 -1.07
C SER A 73 -16.60 -12.30 -2.22
N PRO A 74 -15.54 -11.49 -2.43
CA PRO A 74 -14.57 -11.74 -3.48
C PRO A 74 -13.87 -13.09 -3.28
N SER A 75 -13.52 -13.73 -4.38
CA SER A 75 -12.46 -14.74 -4.37
C SER A 75 -11.10 -14.04 -4.25
N ILE A 76 -10.32 -14.41 -3.23
CA ILE A 76 -9.02 -13.82 -2.95
C ILE A 76 -7.92 -14.84 -3.24
N SER A 77 -6.93 -14.43 -4.03
CA SER A 77 -5.72 -15.22 -4.31
C SER A 77 -4.51 -14.30 -4.36
N GLY A 78 -3.60 -14.46 -3.40
CA GLY A 78 -2.42 -13.59 -3.26
C GLY A 78 -2.82 -12.12 -3.08
N LEU A 79 -2.33 -11.25 -3.97
CA LEU A 79 -2.65 -9.82 -4.01
C LEU A 79 -3.81 -9.47 -4.95
N GLN A 80 -4.66 -10.44 -5.27
CA GLN A 80 -5.79 -10.26 -6.18
C GLN A 80 -7.11 -10.58 -5.47
N ALA A 81 -8.09 -9.70 -5.66
CA ALA A 81 -9.48 -9.92 -5.31
C ALA A 81 -10.33 -9.92 -6.59
N THR A 82 -11.25 -10.88 -6.67
CA THR A 82 -12.09 -11.08 -7.86
C THR A 82 -13.55 -11.19 -7.47
N TRP A 83 -14.38 -10.33 -8.05
CA TRP A 83 -15.84 -10.38 -7.93
C TRP A 83 -16.44 -10.79 -9.26
N THR A 84 -17.50 -11.58 -9.21
CA THR A 84 -18.16 -12.11 -10.41
C THR A 84 -19.65 -11.87 -10.28
N ASP A 85 -20.23 -11.20 -11.28
CA ASP A 85 -21.67 -11.06 -11.44
C ASP A 85 -22.16 -11.98 -12.55
N THR A 86 -22.98 -12.97 -12.17
CA THR A 86 -23.67 -13.90 -13.06
C THR A 86 -25.17 -13.62 -13.16
N SER A 87 -25.64 -12.47 -12.66
CA SER A 87 -27.05 -12.09 -12.76
C SER A 87 -27.49 -11.92 -14.22
N THR A 88 -28.79 -11.97 -14.48
CA THR A 88 -29.35 -11.76 -15.82
C THR A 88 -29.63 -10.28 -16.15
N GLN A 89 -29.14 -9.35 -15.32
CA GLN A 89 -29.33 -7.92 -15.55
C GLN A 89 -28.32 -7.41 -16.58
N ALA A 90 -28.82 -6.67 -17.56
CA ALA A 90 -28.01 -5.93 -18.52
C ALA A 90 -27.79 -4.49 -18.04
N TYR A 91 -26.55 -4.03 -18.08
CA TYR A 91 -26.18 -2.69 -17.62
C TYR A 91 -24.81 -2.26 -18.18
N THR A 92 -24.48 -0.98 -18.03
CA THR A 92 -23.17 -0.42 -18.40
C THR A 92 -22.49 0.19 -17.18
N VAL A 93 -21.28 -0.29 -16.88
CA VAL A 93 -20.45 0.18 -15.78
C VAL A 93 -19.52 1.28 -16.30
N ALA A 94 -19.65 2.48 -15.75
CA ALA A 94 -18.76 3.61 -16.06
C ALA A 94 -17.65 3.75 -15.02
N SER A 95 -17.94 3.41 -13.75
CA SER A 95 -16.96 3.43 -12.67
C SER A 95 -17.23 2.37 -11.62
N VAL A 96 -16.20 2.06 -10.84
CA VAL A 96 -16.26 1.08 -9.75
C VAL A 96 -15.58 1.64 -8.52
N LYS A 97 -16.10 1.29 -7.35
CA LYS A 97 -15.47 1.54 -6.05
C LYS A 97 -15.33 0.23 -5.33
N ILE A 98 -14.16 -0.03 -4.77
CA ILE A 98 -13.88 -1.21 -3.97
C ILE A 98 -13.82 -0.76 -2.53
N ILE A 99 -14.61 -1.43 -1.69
CA ILE A 99 -14.76 -1.15 -0.28
C ILE A 99 -14.12 -2.28 0.49
N GLY A 100 -13.28 -1.96 1.47
CA GLY A 100 -12.75 -2.98 2.37
C GLY A 100 -13.56 -3.12 3.67
N ALA A 101 -13.33 -4.23 4.37
CA ALA A 101 -14.05 -4.59 5.60
C ALA A 101 -13.40 -4.02 6.88
N ASN A 102 -14.15 -4.11 7.98
CA ASN A 102 -13.85 -3.60 9.34
C ASN A 102 -13.87 -2.07 9.51
N ALA A 103 -15.05 -1.46 9.46
CA ALA A 103 -15.13 -0.01 9.54
C ALA A 103 -16.41 0.56 10.13
N TYR A 104 -16.24 1.74 10.74
CA TYR A 104 -17.27 2.57 11.34
C TYR A 104 -18.05 3.45 10.32
N SER A 105 -17.59 3.65 9.07
CA SER A 105 -18.34 4.37 8.00
C SER A 105 -17.85 4.08 6.56
N GLU A 106 -18.72 4.10 5.54
CA GLU A 106 -18.39 3.71 4.14
C GLU A 106 -17.42 4.66 3.40
N LEU A 107 -17.43 5.97 3.69
CA LEU A 107 -16.58 6.96 2.99
C LEU A 107 -15.07 6.80 3.28
N GLN A 108 -14.72 6.21 4.42
CA GLN A 108 -13.32 5.96 4.80
C GLN A 108 -12.81 4.60 4.32
N ASN A 109 -13.66 3.78 3.68
CA ASN A 109 -13.37 2.37 3.38
C ASN A 109 -13.12 2.09 1.91
N GLU A 110 -13.25 3.11 1.06
CA GLU A 110 -12.83 2.98 -0.32
C GLU A 110 -11.34 2.65 -0.32
N ILE A 111 -10.97 1.50 -0.87
CA ILE A 111 -9.57 1.07 -1.02
C ILE A 111 -9.06 1.20 -2.45
N ALA A 112 -9.98 1.26 -3.39
CA ALA A 112 -9.71 1.49 -4.80
C ALA A 112 -10.91 2.09 -5.48
N ARG A 113 -10.64 2.88 -6.53
CA ARG A 113 -11.65 3.39 -7.44
C ARG A 113 -11.08 3.40 -8.84
N ALA A 114 -11.91 3.09 -9.82
CA ALA A 114 -11.59 3.27 -11.22
C ALA A 114 -12.78 3.89 -11.94
N THR A 115 -12.52 4.92 -12.73
CA THR A 115 -13.51 5.65 -13.55
C THR A 115 -13.19 5.45 -15.04
N ASN A 116 -14.05 5.97 -15.91
CA ASN A 116 -13.86 5.94 -17.37
C ASN A 116 -13.72 4.52 -17.95
N LEU A 117 -14.39 3.53 -17.33
CA LEU A 117 -14.30 2.13 -17.76
C LEU A 117 -15.25 1.81 -18.92
N ASN A 118 -16.48 2.34 -18.89
CA ASN A 118 -17.51 2.21 -19.94
C ASN A 118 -17.64 0.78 -20.52
N VAL A 119 -17.93 -0.18 -19.65
CA VAL A 119 -18.08 -1.60 -19.98
C VAL A 119 -19.54 -2.03 -19.86
N SER A 120 -20.13 -2.45 -20.97
CA SER A 120 -21.49 -2.99 -21.03
C SER A 120 -21.48 -4.50 -20.84
N LYS A 121 -22.44 -5.00 -20.08
CA LYS A 121 -22.71 -6.41 -19.82
C LYS A 121 -24.13 -6.73 -20.32
N ALA A 122 -24.28 -7.76 -21.15
CA ALA A 122 -25.58 -8.30 -21.56
C ALA A 122 -26.14 -9.31 -20.54
N ALA A 123 -27.42 -9.66 -20.68
CA ALA A 123 -28.14 -10.53 -19.74
C ALA A 123 -27.61 -11.97 -19.67
N ASP A 124 -27.00 -12.46 -20.75
CA ASP A 124 -26.43 -13.81 -20.90
C ASP A 124 -24.91 -13.85 -20.65
N GLN A 125 -24.33 -12.72 -20.26
CA GLN A 125 -22.90 -12.56 -20.02
C GLN A 125 -22.58 -12.50 -18.53
N THR A 126 -21.37 -12.91 -18.20
CA THR A 126 -20.81 -12.76 -16.86
C THR A 126 -19.92 -11.52 -16.83
N LEU A 127 -20.05 -10.68 -15.80
CA LEU A 127 -19.10 -9.61 -15.54
C LEU A 127 -18.14 -10.04 -14.44
N GLN A 128 -16.84 -9.87 -14.65
CA GLN A 128 -15.82 -10.15 -13.65
C GLN A 128 -15.01 -8.87 -13.38
N ILE A 129 -14.93 -8.48 -12.11
CA ILE A 129 -14.13 -7.35 -11.67
C ILE A 129 -12.93 -7.92 -10.92
N VAL A 130 -11.74 -7.57 -11.38
CA VAL A 130 -10.47 -8.00 -10.80
C VAL A 130 -9.75 -6.77 -10.29
N TRP A 131 -9.41 -6.76 -9.01
CA TRP A 131 -8.48 -5.80 -8.44
C TRP A 131 -7.20 -6.51 -8.03
N SER A 132 -6.07 -5.99 -8.50
CA SER A 132 -4.75 -6.48 -8.12
C SER A 132 -3.87 -5.35 -7.64
N VAL A 133 -2.97 -5.68 -6.72
CA VAL A 133 -1.94 -4.77 -6.22
C VAL A 133 -0.58 -5.28 -6.66
N SER A 134 0.28 -4.37 -7.10
CA SER A 134 1.70 -4.61 -7.36
C SER A 134 2.55 -3.68 -6.52
N ILE A 135 3.72 -4.17 -6.10
CA ILE A 135 4.63 -3.46 -5.19
C ILE A 135 6.03 -3.51 -5.79
N SER A 136 6.74 -2.38 -5.75
CA SER A 136 8.10 -2.26 -6.28
C SER A 136 8.95 -1.32 -5.43
N GLY A 137 10.27 -1.33 -5.64
CA GLY A 137 11.23 -0.49 -4.92
C GLY A 137 11.93 -1.17 -3.74
N PRO A 138 12.93 -0.54 -3.12
CA PRO A 138 13.55 -1.03 -1.88
C PRO A 138 12.48 -1.30 -0.83
N LEU A 139 12.57 -2.40 -0.08
CA LEU A 139 11.61 -2.82 0.97
C LEU A 139 10.26 -3.40 0.48
N TRP A 140 10.12 -3.68 -0.83
CA TRP A 140 8.90 -4.26 -1.40
C TRP A 140 8.44 -5.56 -0.71
N GLN A 141 9.37 -6.38 -0.19
CA GLN A 141 9.07 -7.64 0.48
C GLN A 141 8.30 -7.44 1.80
N LEU A 142 8.65 -6.42 2.58
CA LEU A 142 7.94 -6.09 3.82
C LEU A 142 6.54 -5.57 3.51
N ALA A 143 6.43 -4.63 2.56
CA ALA A 143 5.15 -4.12 2.11
C ALA A 143 4.28 -5.25 1.54
N LEU A 144 4.87 -6.19 0.81
CA LEU A 144 4.20 -7.38 0.30
C LEU A 144 3.65 -8.24 1.43
N GLN A 145 4.47 -8.56 2.42
CA GLN A 145 4.07 -9.35 3.58
C GLN A 145 2.88 -8.70 4.30
N ILE A 146 2.98 -7.40 4.59
CA ILE A 146 1.89 -6.64 5.24
C ILE A 146 0.60 -6.73 4.43
N ILE A 147 0.63 -6.44 3.13
CA ILE A 147 -0.57 -6.48 2.29
C ILE A 147 -1.13 -7.91 2.18
N GLN A 148 -0.27 -8.93 2.05
CA GLN A 148 -0.69 -10.33 1.98
C GLN A 148 -1.36 -10.79 3.28
N ASP A 149 -0.81 -10.44 4.44
CA ASP A 149 -1.40 -10.73 5.75
C ASP A 149 -2.78 -10.06 5.88
N CYS A 150 -2.94 -8.86 5.31
CA CYS A 150 -4.24 -8.18 5.26
C CYS A 150 -5.23 -8.87 4.32
N PHE A 151 -4.84 -9.22 3.09
CA PHE A 151 -5.69 -9.94 2.14
C PHE A 151 -6.13 -11.31 2.70
N ARG A 152 -5.29 -11.93 3.52
CA ARG A 152 -5.57 -13.23 4.17
C ARG A 152 -6.27 -13.12 5.53
N GLN A 153 -6.59 -11.91 5.98
CA GLN A 153 -7.28 -11.58 7.25
C GLN A 153 -6.53 -12.00 8.53
N GLY A 154 -5.85 -11.07 9.21
CA GLY A 154 -5.96 -11.04 10.68
C GLY A 154 -4.81 -10.52 11.55
N TYR A 155 -3.53 -10.75 11.29
CA TYR A 155 -2.52 -10.55 12.36
C TYR A 155 -1.11 -10.24 11.85
N SER A 156 -0.69 -8.98 11.93
CA SER A 156 0.72 -8.66 12.13
C SER A 156 0.85 -7.45 13.05
N THR A 157 1.20 -7.70 14.30
CA THR A 157 1.33 -6.69 15.37
C THR A 157 2.69 -6.00 15.40
N LYS A 158 3.60 -6.32 14.48
CA LYS A 158 5.03 -5.93 14.57
C LYS A 158 5.42 -4.72 13.70
N GLY A 159 4.48 -3.84 13.36
CA GLY A 159 4.58 -3.02 12.15
C GLY A 159 5.50 -1.79 12.15
N SER A 160 6.16 -1.35 13.24
CA SER A 160 6.80 -0.02 13.27
C SER A 160 8.32 -0.05 13.27
N ALA A 161 8.97 0.59 12.31
CA ALA A 161 10.32 1.03 12.57
C ALA A 161 10.21 2.22 13.51
N ASN A 162 10.65 2.09 14.76
CA ASN A 162 10.82 3.21 15.70
C ASN A 162 12.31 3.55 15.90
N ARG A 163 13.19 2.86 15.15
CA ARG A 163 14.62 3.12 15.02
C ARG A 163 15.08 3.08 13.57
N ILE A 164 16.09 3.88 13.24
CA ILE A 164 16.98 3.62 12.10
C ILE A 164 18.27 3.01 12.64
N LEU A 165 18.66 1.85 12.12
CA LEU A 165 19.98 1.27 12.38
C LEU A 165 20.92 1.58 11.22
N ILE A 166 22.15 1.95 11.55
CA ILE A 166 23.23 2.16 10.58
C ILE A 166 24.24 1.05 10.79
N ARG A 167 24.65 0.35 9.71
CA ARG A 167 25.65 -0.70 9.79
C ARG A 167 26.79 -0.52 8.80
N ASP A 168 27.96 -1.01 9.20
CA ASP A 168 29.18 -1.02 8.39
C ASP A 168 29.14 -2.08 7.26
N PRO A 169 30.13 -2.14 6.36
CA PRO A 169 30.19 -3.15 5.30
C PRO A 169 30.18 -4.61 5.77
N ASN A 170 30.61 -4.86 7.00
CA ASN A 170 30.61 -6.19 7.62
C ASN A 170 29.28 -6.53 8.30
N GLY A 171 28.34 -5.57 8.35
CA GLY A 171 27.04 -5.72 8.99
C GLY A 171 27.05 -5.44 10.50
N ASN A 172 28.11 -4.84 11.05
CA ASN A 172 28.15 -4.44 12.46
C ASN A 172 27.35 -3.15 12.68
N ALA A 173 26.64 -3.06 13.80
CA ALA A 173 25.90 -1.87 14.17
C ALA A 173 26.84 -0.69 14.51
N LEU A 174 26.63 0.44 13.84
CA LEU A 174 27.34 1.71 14.06
C LEU A 174 26.50 2.68 14.89
N ALA A 175 25.19 2.72 14.66
CA ALA A 175 24.26 3.60 15.36
C ALA A 175 22.84 3.03 15.40
N SER A 176 22.09 3.41 16.43
CA SER A 176 20.65 3.20 16.55
C SER A 176 19.98 4.53 16.86
N ILE A 177 19.24 5.06 15.90
CA ILE A 177 18.66 6.41 15.96
C ILE A 177 17.19 6.29 16.38
N ALA A 178 16.83 6.90 17.52
CA ALA A 178 15.43 7.08 17.92
C ALA A 178 14.68 7.92 16.88
N LEU A 179 13.49 7.48 16.49
CA LEU A 179 12.62 8.31 15.66
C LEU A 179 11.70 9.16 16.54
N SER A 180 11.49 10.41 16.14
CA SER A 180 10.44 11.26 16.72
C SER A 180 9.06 10.79 16.23
N ALA A 181 8.03 10.88 17.08
CA ALA A 181 6.72 10.26 16.90
C ALA A 181 5.87 10.79 15.71
N ASP A 182 6.24 11.91 15.10
CA ASP A 182 5.36 12.71 14.25
C ASP A 182 5.41 12.35 12.75
N TYR A 183 4.89 11.19 12.28
CA TYR A 183 4.80 10.96 10.82
C TYR A 183 3.69 10.05 10.31
N PRO A 184 2.50 10.54 9.99
CA PRO A 184 2.14 10.46 8.58
C PRO A 184 1.76 11.86 8.18
N VAL A 185 2.59 12.47 7.35
CA VAL A 185 2.22 13.74 6.75
C VAL A 185 1.46 13.39 5.48
N SER A 186 0.14 13.53 5.51
CA SER A 186 -0.62 13.63 4.27
C SER A 186 -0.37 15.03 3.71
N ASP A 187 0.30 15.11 2.57
CA ASP A 187 0.26 16.36 1.80
C ASP A 187 -1.08 16.38 1.07
N ALA A 188 -2.00 17.24 1.50
CA ALA A 188 -3.34 17.37 0.90
C ALA A 188 -3.30 17.83 -0.56
N THR A 189 -2.16 18.32 -1.04
CA THR A 189 -1.93 18.74 -2.43
C THR A 189 -1.27 17.65 -3.29
N ALA A 190 -0.80 16.57 -2.67
CA ALA A 190 -0.12 15.48 -3.36
C ALA A 190 -1.09 14.36 -3.75
N SER A 191 -1.00 13.87 -4.98
CA SER A 191 -1.65 12.63 -5.45
C SER A 191 -0.94 11.37 -4.91
N TYR A 192 -0.45 11.41 -3.67
CA TYR A 192 0.19 10.28 -3.00
C TYR A 192 0.16 10.43 -1.47
N ALA A 193 0.08 9.31 -0.75
CA ALA A 193 0.36 9.25 0.69
C ALA A 193 1.80 8.80 0.88
N TYR A 194 2.41 9.10 2.02
CA TYR A 194 3.72 8.53 2.30
C TYR A 194 3.93 8.21 3.77
N CYS A 195 4.72 7.17 4.02
CA CYS A 195 5.35 6.93 5.31
C CYS A 195 6.77 7.45 5.24
N ARG A 196 7.10 8.42 6.10
CA ARG A 196 8.46 8.92 6.25
C ARG A 196 9.00 8.49 7.61
N VAL A 197 10.15 7.83 7.57
CA VAL A 197 10.98 7.54 8.72
C VAL A 197 12.24 8.39 8.56
N GLN A 198 12.50 9.28 9.51
CA GLN A 198 13.67 10.14 9.47
C GLN A 198 14.36 10.26 10.83
N GLY A 199 15.68 10.37 10.80
CA GLY A 199 16.49 10.58 12.00
C GLY A 199 17.81 11.26 11.65
N THR A 200 18.33 12.03 12.61
CA THR A 200 19.62 12.71 12.47
C THR A 200 20.69 11.96 13.27
N TYR A 201 21.89 11.86 12.71
CA TYR A 201 23.03 11.24 13.36
C TYR A 201 24.31 12.03 13.10
N THR A 202 25.05 12.31 14.16
CA THR A 202 26.36 12.97 14.13
C THR A 202 27.38 11.98 14.70
N PRO A 203 28.18 11.30 13.86
CA PRO A 203 29.18 10.36 14.36
C PRO A 203 30.34 11.12 15.01
N SER A 204 30.85 10.63 16.14
CA SER A 204 32.00 11.22 16.84
C SER A 204 33.34 10.92 16.16
N THR A 205 33.38 9.88 15.33
CA THR A 205 34.54 9.48 14.51
C THR A 205 34.09 9.24 13.07
N GLN A 206 35.03 9.20 12.14
CA GLN A 206 34.72 8.83 10.76
C GLN A 206 34.22 7.38 10.71
N GLN A 207 33.13 7.13 9.99
CA GLN A 207 32.51 5.80 9.88
C GLN A 207 32.19 5.47 8.42
N THR A 208 32.34 4.20 8.05
CA THR A 208 31.93 3.69 6.72
C THR A 208 30.62 2.93 6.86
N VAL A 209 29.62 3.32 6.08
CA VAL A 209 28.26 2.76 6.12
C VAL A 209 27.96 2.00 4.84
N ARG A 210 27.29 0.86 4.98
CA ARG A 210 26.83 0.03 3.85
C ARG A 210 25.37 -0.38 3.96
N TYR A 211 24.82 -0.51 5.17
CA TYR A 211 23.43 -0.89 5.35
C TYR A 211 22.69 0.12 6.23
N ILE A 212 21.43 0.35 5.86
CA ILE A 212 20.47 1.14 6.63
C ILE A 212 19.26 0.25 6.88
N ASP A 213 18.91 0.05 8.15
CA ASP A 213 17.74 -0.75 8.53
C ASP A 213 16.69 0.11 9.21
N GLY A 214 15.43 -0.30 9.05
CA GLY A 214 14.34 0.13 9.91
C GLY A 214 14.06 -0.98 10.89
N ALA A 215 14.07 -0.64 12.18
CA ALA A 215 13.91 -1.60 13.24
C ALA A 215 12.83 -1.16 14.23
N TYR A 216 12.10 -2.14 14.74
CA TYR A 216 11.23 -2.00 15.89
C TYR A 216 12.00 -2.32 17.16
N PHE A 217 11.96 -1.43 18.14
CA PHE A 217 12.53 -1.61 19.46
C PHE A 217 11.44 -1.44 20.52
N ASP A 218 11.10 -2.52 21.22
CA ASP A 218 10.04 -2.51 22.26
C ASP A 218 10.55 -2.13 23.66
N GLY A 219 11.83 -1.77 23.78
CA GLY A 219 12.50 -1.56 25.07
C GLY A 219 13.42 -2.72 25.46
N THR A 220 13.20 -3.92 24.90
CA THR A 220 13.93 -5.15 25.25
C THR A 220 14.57 -5.85 24.06
N ALA A 221 13.91 -5.86 22.91
CA ALA A 221 14.37 -6.52 21.70
C ALA A 221 14.34 -5.56 20.52
N THR A 222 15.30 -5.75 19.61
CA THR A 222 15.32 -5.06 18.31
C THR A 222 14.93 -6.06 17.23
N THR A 223 13.85 -5.79 16.51
CA THR A 223 13.44 -6.57 15.34
C THR A 223 13.72 -5.75 14.08
N ILE A 224 14.57 -6.27 13.19
CA ILE A 224 14.78 -5.66 11.87
C ILE A 224 13.53 -5.91 11.03
N LEU A 225 12.86 -4.84 10.60
CA LEU A 225 11.69 -4.93 9.73
C LEU A 225 12.09 -4.88 8.26
N TRP A 226 13.12 -4.09 7.96
CA TRP A 226 13.65 -3.97 6.63
C TRP A 226 15.12 -3.58 6.66
N SER A 227 15.88 -4.01 5.65
CA SER A 227 17.30 -3.71 5.46
C SER A 227 17.51 -3.21 4.04
N TYR A 228 18.24 -2.11 3.89
CA TYR A 228 18.67 -1.60 2.60
C TYR A 228 20.18 -1.56 2.53
N GLN A 229 20.74 -2.21 1.52
CA GLN A 229 22.15 -2.13 1.18
C GLN A 229 22.38 -0.99 0.18
N LEU A 230 23.26 -0.06 0.54
CA LEU A 230 23.71 1.02 -0.32
C LEU A 230 24.42 0.47 -1.57
N SER A 231 24.33 1.17 -2.70
CA SER A 231 24.99 0.77 -3.94
C SER A 231 26.52 0.77 -3.80
N SER A 232 27.07 1.70 -3.03
CA SER A 232 28.49 1.79 -2.65
C SER A 232 28.62 2.06 -1.14
N ASP A 233 29.82 1.86 -0.59
CA ASP A 233 30.13 2.31 0.76
C ASP A 233 30.02 3.84 0.82
N VAL A 234 29.48 4.36 1.93
CA VAL A 234 29.34 5.80 2.19
C VAL A 234 30.13 6.15 3.43
N THR A 235 31.06 7.09 3.29
CA THR A 235 31.83 7.61 4.43
C THR A 235 31.10 8.77 5.09
N LEU A 236 30.79 8.62 6.37
CA LEU A 236 30.32 9.69 7.23
C LEU A 236 31.52 10.33 7.93
N GLN A 237 31.67 11.65 7.80
CA GLN A 237 32.71 12.42 8.44
C GLN A 237 32.38 12.64 9.92
N ALA A 238 33.42 12.63 10.76
CA ALA A 238 33.28 12.95 12.18
C ALA A 238 32.67 14.35 12.37
N ASN A 239 31.82 14.50 13.39
CA ASN A 239 31.19 15.75 13.81
C ASN A 239 30.32 16.43 12.74
N THR A 240 29.95 15.72 11.68
CA THR A 240 29.01 16.20 10.66
C THR A 240 27.63 15.59 10.90
N THR A 241 26.59 16.41 10.98
CA THR A 241 25.21 15.89 11.15
C THR A 241 24.66 15.42 9.82
N TYR A 242 24.27 14.14 9.77
CA TYR A 242 23.60 13.52 8.64
C TYR A 242 22.13 13.31 8.95
N THR A 243 21.28 13.54 7.95
CA THR A 243 19.85 13.17 8.01
C THR A 243 19.64 11.90 7.19
N PHE A 244 19.16 10.86 7.84
CA PHE A 244 18.72 9.63 7.20
C PHE A 244 17.21 9.69 7.00
N ARG A 245 16.75 9.44 5.77
CA ARG A 245 15.35 9.49 5.39
C ARG A 245 14.98 8.27 4.55
N THR A 246 14.02 7.49 5.04
CA THR A 246 13.30 6.49 4.26
C THR A 246 11.91 7.05 4.01
N GLU A 247 11.49 7.10 2.74
CA GLU A 247 10.18 7.61 2.36
C GLU A 247 9.50 6.63 1.42
N ILE A 248 8.46 5.98 1.92
CA ILE A 248 7.65 5.11 1.09
C ILE A 248 6.49 5.92 0.55
N GLN A 249 6.39 6.01 -0.78
CA GLN A 249 5.36 6.77 -1.47
C GLN A 249 4.27 5.83 -2.02
N PHE A 250 3.03 6.22 -1.82
CA PHE A 250 1.84 5.50 -2.24
C PHE A 250 1.06 6.37 -3.21
N PRO A 251 1.34 6.29 -4.51
CA PRO A 251 0.61 7.06 -5.50
C PRO A 251 -0.87 6.68 -5.48
N PHE A 252 -1.73 7.68 -5.57
CA PHE A 252 -3.16 7.51 -5.79
C PHE A 252 -3.64 8.60 -6.75
N ASP A 253 -4.48 8.26 -7.74
CA ASP A 253 -4.97 9.23 -8.73
C ASP A 253 -6.09 10.15 -8.18
N TYR A 254 -6.08 10.49 -6.89
CA TYR A 254 -7.13 11.27 -6.24
C TYR A 254 -6.66 12.68 -5.88
N VAL A 255 -7.14 13.67 -6.60
CA VAL A 255 -7.34 15.04 -6.10
C VAL A 255 -8.83 15.13 -5.74
N PRO A 256 -9.20 15.67 -4.54
CA PRO A 256 -10.56 15.73 -4.02
C PRO A 256 -11.66 16.03 -5.03
#